data_AF-A0A2I2KHA1-F1
#
_entry.id   AF-A0A2I2KHA1-F1
#
_cell.length_a   1.000
_cell.length_b   1.000
_cell.length_c   1.000
_cell.angle_alpha   90.00
_cell.angle_beta   90.00
_cell.angle_gamma   90.00
#
_symmetry.space_group_name_H-M   'P 1'
#
loop_
_entity.id
_entity.type
_entity.pdbx_description
1 polymer ?
#
loop_
_entity_poly.entity_id
_entity_poly.type
_entity_poly.pdbx_seq_one_letter_code
_entity_poly.pdbx_strand_id
1 'polypeptide(L)'
;GVTTGTSIGLLIENTDQRSQDYSAIKDVFRPGHADYTYEQKYGLRDYRGGGRSSARETAMRVAAGAIAKKYLAEKFGIEIRGCLTQMGDIPLEIKDWRQVELNPFFCPDADKLDALDELMRALKKEGDSIGAKVTVMASGVPAGLGEPVFDRLDADIAHALMSINAVKGVEIGEGFNVVALRGSQNRDEITAQGFQSNHAGGILGGISSGQHIVAHMAL
;
A
#
# COMPACT_ATOMS: atom_id res chain seq x y z
N GLY A 1 14.27 -12.13 -19.76
CA GLY A 1 15.16 -13.08 -19.05
C GLY A 1 14.35 -14.19 -18.42
N VAL A 2 15.02 -15.24 -17.94
CA VAL A 2 14.43 -16.44 -17.29
C VAL A 2 15.05 -16.59 -15.90
N THR A 3 14.24 -16.86 -14.87
CA THR A 3 14.72 -17.13 -13.51
C THR A 3 15.29 -18.54 -13.40
N THR A 4 16.41 -18.70 -12.69
CA THR A 4 17.11 -19.99 -12.52
C THR A 4 16.65 -20.77 -11.28
N GLY A 5 15.81 -20.19 -10.43
CA GLY A 5 15.41 -20.76 -9.13
C GLY A 5 16.38 -20.46 -7.98
N THR A 6 17.54 -19.86 -8.26
CA THR A 6 18.49 -19.38 -7.24
C THR A 6 18.17 -17.95 -6.81
N SER A 7 18.84 -17.45 -5.77
CA SER A 7 18.69 -16.07 -5.29
C SER A 7 18.93 -15.03 -6.41
N ILE A 8 18.08 -14.01 -6.46
CA ILE A 8 18.19 -12.89 -7.40
C ILE A 8 18.72 -11.68 -6.63
N GLY A 9 19.94 -11.26 -6.94
CA GLY A 9 20.53 -10.02 -6.43
C GLY A 9 20.10 -8.83 -7.27
N LEU A 10 19.64 -7.75 -6.63
CA LEU A 10 19.27 -6.50 -7.28
C LEU A 10 20.09 -5.35 -6.66
N LEU A 11 20.60 -4.46 -7.52
CA LEU A 11 21.31 -3.25 -7.13
C LEU A 11 20.69 -2.07 -7.87
N ILE A 12 20.31 -1.03 -7.12
CA ILE A 12 19.78 0.22 -7.67
C ILE A 12 20.71 1.35 -7.25
N GLU A 13 21.47 1.89 -8.20
CA GLU A 13 22.36 3.01 -7.96
C GLU A 13 21.55 4.29 -7.67
N ASN A 14 22.05 5.11 -6.74
CA ASN A 14 21.44 6.40 -6.42
C ASN A 14 22.23 7.52 -7.09
N THR A 15 21.61 8.23 -8.02
CA THR A 15 22.25 9.32 -8.78
C THR A 15 21.95 10.71 -8.21
N ASP A 16 21.00 10.85 -7.27
CA ASP A 16 20.46 12.13 -6.80
C ASP A 16 20.78 12.45 -5.34
N GLN A 17 22.00 12.15 -4.87
CA GLN A 17 22.39 12.46 -3.49
C GLN A 17 22.77 13.94 -3.33
N ARG A 18 21.82 14.76 -2.84
CA ARG A 18 22.09 16.15 -2.43
C ARG A 18 22.55 16.20 -0.97
N SER A 19 23.84 16.17 -0.75
CA SER A 19 24.45 16.11 0.59
C SER A 19 24.31 17.40 1.43
N GLN A 20 24.05 18.55 0.80
CA GLN A 20 24.02 19.85 1.46
C GLN A 20 22.78 20.08 2.35
N ASP A 21 21.63 19.49 2.00
CA ASP A 21 20.35 19.70 2.70
C ASP A 21 20.31 19.08 4.11
N TYR A 22 21.23 18.16 4.43
CA TYR A 22 21.19 17.36 5.64
C TYR A 22 21.95 17.95 6.85
N SER A 23 22.75 19.00 6.64
CA SER A 23 23.54 19.60 7.72
C SER A 23 22.68 20.27 8.79
N ALA A 24 21.57 20.89 8.39
CA ALA A 24 20.63 21.57 9.28
C ALA A 24 19.86 20.61 10.20
N ILE A 25 19.74 19.33 9.84
CA ILE A 25 18.98 18.34 10.61
C ILE A 25 19.85 17.43 11.48
N LYS A 26 21.17 17.67 11.51
CA LYS A 26 22.14 16.86 12.24
C LYS A 26 21.84 16.80 13.74
N ASP A 27 21.47 17.93 14.33
CA ASP A 27 21.33 18.09 15.78
C ASP A 27 19.85 18.21 16.22
N VAL A 28 18.90 17.92 15.33
CA VAL A 28 17.45 17.98 15.62
C VAL A 28 16.73 16.70 15.22
N PHE A 29 15.74 16.29 16.00
CA PHE A 29 14.83 15.18 15.68
C PHE A 29 13.63 15.69 14.91
N ARG A 30 13.39 15.17 13.71
CA ARG A 30 12.23 15.57 12.92
C ARG A 30 10.96 14.91 13.49
N PRO A 31 9.90 15.70 13.77
CA PRO A 31 8.61 15.14 14.16
C PRO A 31 8.10 14.13 13.12
N GLY A 32 7.57 12.99 13.56
CA GLY A 32 7.05 11.94 12.69
C GLY A 32 8.10 11.03 12.02
N HIS A 33 9.39 11.33 12.18
CA HIS A 33 10.47 10.49 11.64
C HIS A 33 11.07 9.55 12.69
N ALA A 34 11.81 8.55 12.20
CA ALA A 34 12.45 7.54 13.02
C ALA A 34 13.73 8.02 13.73
N ASP A 35 14.06 9.32 13.65
CA ASP A 35 15.31 9.88 14.13
C ASP A 35 15.55 9.55 15.62
N TYR A 36 14.62 9.95 16.48
CA TYR A 36 14.69 9.71 17.92
C TYR A 36 14.73 8.23 18.26
N THR A 37 13.84 7.43 17.67
CA THR A 37 13.72 6.00 18.00
C THR A 37 14.94 5.20 17.55
N TYR A 38 15.60 5.58 16.44
CA TYR A 38 16.85 4.96 16.01
C TYR A 38 18.00 5.28 16.96
N GLU A 39 18.11 6.53 17.40
CA GLU A 39 19.13 6.91 18.38
C GLU A 39 18.93 6.18 19.71
N GLN A 40 17.70 6.10 20.22
CA GLN A 40 17.41 5.37 21.46
C GLN A 40 17.65 3.86 21.32
N LYS A 41 17.33 3.25 20.16
CA LYS A 41 17.46 1.81 19.95
C LYS A 41 18.89 1.36 19.69
N TYR A 42 19.67 2.15 18.95
CA TYR A 42 20.99 1.75 18.45
C TYR A 42 22.14 2.60 19.00
N GLY A 43 21.86 3.68 19.74
CA GLY A 43 22.87 4.63 20.23
C GLY A 43 23.47 5.52 19.13
N LEU A 44 23.02 5.37 17.88
CA LEU A 44 23.49 6.13 16.73
C LEU A 44 22.35 6.34 15.75
N ARG A 45 22.22 7.58 15.27
CA ARG A 45 21.33 7.97 14.18
C ARG A 45 22.15 8.49 13.01
N ASP A 46 21.86 8.00 11.81
CA ASP A 46 22.33 8.63 10.57
C ASP A 46 21.35 9.71 10.12
N TYR A 47 21.71 10.97 10.38
CA TYR A 47 20.90 12.13 10.03
C TYR A 47 20.88 12.45 8.53
N ARG A 48 21.77 11.83 7.73
CA ARG A 48 21.97 12.18 6.31
C ARG A 48 20.86 11.70 5.38
N GLY A 49 19.81 11.08 5.93
CA GLY A 49 18.70 10.54 5.17
C GLY A 49 19.14 9.35 4.30
N GLY A 50 18.52 8.20 4.51
CA GLY A 50 18.89 6.98 3.79
C GLY A 50 18.86 5.76 4.70
N GLY A 51 19.05 4.57 4.12
CA GLY A 51 19.03 3.31 4.86
C GLY A 51 17.63 2.90 5.33
N ARG A 52 17.58 2.09 6.39
CA ARG A 52 16.38 1.34 6.83
C ARG A 52 15.21 2.20 7.32
N SER A 53 15.46 3.46 7.68
CA SER A 53 14.43 4.41 8.10
C SER A 53 13.88 5.27 6.96
N SER A 54 14.49 5.18 5.76
CA SER A 54 14.15 5.99 4.60
C SER A 54 13.17 5.27 3.69
N ALA A 55 12.24 6.02 3.11
CA ALA A 55 11.36 5.53 2.04
C ALA A 55 12.15 5.04 0.81
N ARG A 56 13.46 5.33 0.66
CA ARG A 56 14.30 4.79 -0.41
C ARG A 56 14.33 3.26 -0.44
N GLU A 57 14.15 2.60 0.71
CA GLU A 57 14.07 1.13 0.77
C GLU A 57 12.91 0.58 -0.09
N THR A 58 11.82 1.33 -0.25
CA THR A 58 10.69 0.94 -1.08
C THR A 58 11.05 0.71 -2.55
N ALA A 59 12.13 1.33 -3.07
CA ALA A 59 12.61 1.07 -4.43
C ALA A 59 13.00 -0.41 -4.62
N MET A 60 13.60 -1.02 -3.60
CA MET A 60 13.93 -2.45 -3.61
C MET A 60 12.67 -3.31 -3.49
N ARG A 61 11.68 -2.89 -2.69
CA ARG A 61 10.37 -3.56 -2.62
C ARG A 61 9.64 -3.55 -3.96
N VAL A 62 9.67 -2.44 -4.70
CA VAL A 62 9.09 -2.34 -6.04
C VAL A 62 9.82 -3.26 -7.02
N ALA A 63 11.16 -3.29 -7.00
CA ALA A 63 11.94 -4.17 -7.86
C ALA A 63 11.65 -5.67 -7.59
N ALA A 64 11.62 -6.07 -6.32
CA ALA A 64 11.23 -7.43 -5.93
C ALA A 64 9.75 -7.71 -6.27
N GLY A 65 8.87 -6.73 -6.03
CA GLY A 65 7.45 -6.79 -6.34
C GLY A 65 7.17 -6.98 -7.83
N ALA A 66 7.98 -6.40 -8.73
CA ALA A 66 7.84 -6.62 -10.17
C ALA A 66 8.09 -8.09 -10.56
N ILE A 67 9.05 -8.75 -9.91
CA ILE A 67 9.32 -10.18 -10.10
C ILE A 67 8.14 -11.00 -9.56
N ALA A 68 7.65 -10.69 -8.36
CA ALA A 68 6.50 -11.36 -7.75
C ALA A 68 5.22 -11.20 -8.60
N LYS A 69 4.89 -9.98 -9.05
CA LYS A 69 3.74 -9.71 -9.94
C LYS A 69 3.83 -10.53 -11.23
N LYS A 70 5.01 -10.59 -11.84
CA LYS A 70 5.21 -11.40 -13.06
C LYS A 70 4.96 -12.88 -12.81
N TYR A 71 5.53 -13.44 -11.74
CA TYR A 71 5.31 -14.84 -11.37
C TYR A 71 3.84 -15.15 -11.09
N LEU A 72 3.17 -14.31 -10.29
CA LEU A 72 1.76 -14.46 -9.94
C LEU A 72 0.85 -14.41 -11.16
N ALA A 73 1.11 -13.47 -12.08
CA ALA A 73 0.37 -13.37 -13.34
C ALA A 73 0.58 -14.61 -14.23
N GLU A 74 1.83 -15.04 -14.44
CA GLU A 74 2.13 -16.16 -15.36
C GLU A 74 1.70 -17.52 -14.80
N LYS A 75 1.75 -17.73 -13.48
CA LYS A 75 1.45 -19.05 -12.86
C LYS A 75 0.02 -19.20 -12.39
N PHE A 76 -0.60 -18.12 -11.92
CA PHE A 76 -1.91 -18.17 -11.28
C PHE A 76 -2.93 -17.27 -11.97
N GLY A 77 -2.53 -16.48 -12.97
CA GLY A 77 -3.42 -15.48 -13.59
C GLY A 77 -3.79 -14.35 -12.63
N ILE A 78 -3.03 -14.15 -11.55
CA ILE A 78 -3.31 -13.14 -10.53
C ILE A 78 -2.80 -11.78 -11.03
N GLU A 79 -3.70 -10.80 -11.08
CA GLU A 79 -3.37 -9.41 -11.38
C GLU A 79 -3.46 -8.57 -10.09
N ILE A 80 -2.40 -7.81 -9.77
CA ILE A 80 -2.37 -6.91 -8.63
C ILE A 80 -2.29 -5.47 -9.13
N ARG A 81 -3.21 -4.63 -8.67
CA ARG A 81 -3.30 -3.20 -9.01
C ARG A 81 -3.41 -2.38 -7.74
N GLY A 82 -2.99 -1.11 -7.78
CA GLY A 82 -3.15 -0.19 -6.68
C GLY A 82 -3.42 1.22 -7.18
N CYS A 83 -4.16 2.01 -6.41
CA CYS A 83 -4.54 3.37 -6.79
C CYS A 83 -4.86 4.22 -5.57
N LEU A 84 -4.81 5.54 -5.76
CA LEU A 84 -5.26 6.50 -4.76
C LEU A 84 -6.79 6.46 -4.66
N THR A 85 -7.31 6.34 -3.44
CA THR A 85 -8.77 6.29 -3.17
C THR A 85 -9.25 7.40 -2.23
N GLN A 86 -8.34 8.15 -1.61
CA GLN A 86 -8.67 9.38 -0.90
C GLN A 86 -7.41 10.24 -0.74
N MET A 87 -7.54 11.56 -0.84
CA MET A 87 -6.53 12.52 -0.43
C MET A 87 -7.18 13.61 0.40
N GLY A 88 -6.75 13.79 1.65
CA GLY A 88 -7.44 14.68 2.57
C GLY A 88 -8.92 14.32 2.74
N ASP A 89 -9.78 15.31 2.49
CA ASP A 89 -11.24 15.21 2.53
C ASP A 89 -11.89 14.84 1.18
N ILE A 90 -11.08 14.52 0.16
CA ILE A 90 -11.56 14.18 -1.18
C ILE A 90 -11.59 12.65 -1.34
N PRO A 91 -12.74 11.98 -1.19
CA PRO A 91 -12.89 10.56 -1.53
C PRO A 91 -12.90 10.37 -3.06
N LEU A 92 -12.34 9.25 -3.50
CA LEU A 92 -12.22 8.88 -4.92
C LEU A 92 -12.80 7.48 -5.14
N GLU A 93 -13.51 7.30 -6.24
CA GLU A 93 -14.07 6.00 -6.61
C GLU A 93 -13.21 5.28 -7.65
N ILE A 94 -13.12 3.95 -7.58
CA ILE A 94 -12.41 3.17 -8.59
C ILE A 94 -13.31 3.00 -9.84
N LYS A 95 -13.41 4.05 -10.65
CA LYS A 95 -14.25 4.07 -11.87
C LYS A 95 -13.57 3.41 -13.07
N ASP A 96 -12.30 3.73 -13.31
CA ASP A 96 -11.54 3.17 -14.45
C ASP A 96 -10.07 2.93 -14.09
N TRP A 97 -9.68 1.66 -14.00
CA TRP A 97 -8.29 1.25 -13.77
C TRP A 97 -7.31 1.72 -14.85
N ARG A 98 -7.78 2.06 -16.05
CA ARG A 98 -6.92 2.56 -17.13
C ARG A 98 -6.45 3.99 -16.86
N GLN A 99 -7.15 4.75 -16.01
CA GLN A 99 -6.78 6.13 -15.68
C GLN A 99 -5.61 6.22 -14.71
N VAL A 100 -5.40 5.19 -13.88
CA VAL A 100 -4.41 5.19 -12.79
C VAL A 100 -3.02 5.62 -13.27
N GLU A 101 -2.51 5.04 -14.35
CA GLU A 101 -1.15 5.36 -14.84
C GLU A 101 -1.10 6.60 -15.76
N LEU A 102 -2.23 7.27 -16.00
CA LEU A 102 -2.33 8.39 -16.95
C LEU A 102 -2.32 9.77 -16.28
N ASN A 103 -2.26 9.81 -14.95
CA ASN A 103 -2.28 11.06 -14.18
C ASN A 103 -1.28 11.01 -13.01
N PRO A 104 -0.81 12.17 -12.52
CA PRO A 104 0.23 12.23 -11.49
C PRO A 104 -0.21 11.73 -10.11
N PHE A 105 -1.52 11.51 -9.89
CA PHE A 105 -2.08 11.11 -8.61
C PHE A 105 -2.29 9.61 -8.47
N PHE A 106 -2.07 8.84 -9.54
CA PHE A 106 -2.48 7.43 -9.59
C PHE A 106 -3.97 7.24 -9.29
N CYS A 107 -4.78 8.22 -9.71
CA CYS A 107 -6.21 8.29 -9.43
C CYS A 107 -7.03 7.52 -10.49
N PRO A 108 -7.99 6.67 -10.09
CA PRO A 108 -8.91 5.99 -11.00
C PRO A 108 -10.18 6.79 -11.30
N ASP A 109 -10.35 7.97 -10.68
CA ASP A 109 -11.51 8.87 -10.80
C ASP A 109 -11.12 10.16 -11.53
N ALA A 110 -11.33 10.19 -12.85
CA ALA A 110 -10.96 11.34 -13.68
C ALA A 110 -11.74 12.62 -13.30
N ASP A 111 -12.94 12.49 -12.74
CA ASP A 111 -13.81 13.62 -12.39
C ASP A 111 -13.28 14.43 -11.19
N LYS A 112 -12.31 13.87 -10.46
CA LYS A 112 -11.74 14.45 -9.24
C LYS A 112 -10.34 15.02 -9.43
N LEU A 113 -9.75 14.90 -10.62
CA LEU A 113 -8.38 15.33 -10.88
C LEU A 113 -8.17 16.84 -10.63
N ASP A 114 -9.14 17.67 -11.04
CA ASP A 114 -9.06 19.13 -10.83
C ASP A 114 -9.07 19.48 -9.34
N ALA A 115 -9.90 18.80 -8.54
CA ALA A 115 -9.96 19.00 -7.09
C ALA A 115 -8.66 18.58 -6.40
N LEU A 116 -8.03 17.48 -6.85
CA LEU A 116 -6.72 17.05 -6.35
C LEU A 116 -5.62 18.05 -6.70
N ASP A 117 -5.62 18.60 -7.93
CA ASP A 117 -4.64 19.61 -8.35
C ASP A 117 -4.81 20.91 -7.55
N GLU A 118 -6.04 21.36 -7.31
CA GLU A 118 -6.33 22.53 -6.48
C GLU A 118 -5.83 22.34 -5.04
N LEU A 119 -6.13 21.18 -4.42
CA LEU A 119 -5.65 20.83 -3.09
C LEU A 119 -4.12 20.84 -3.01
N MET A 120 -3.42 20.22 -3.97
CA MET A 120 -1.96 20.18 -3.98
C MET A 120 -1.32 21.56 -4.18
N ARG A 121 -1.94 22.44 -5.00
CA ARG A 121 -1.48 23.83 -5.15
C ARG A 121 -1.62 24.62 -3.86
N ALA A 122 -2.73 24.44 -3.14
CA ALA A 122 -2.95 25.08 -1.84
C ALA A 122 -1.90 24.62 -0.82
N LEU A 123 -1.73 23.31 -0.65
CA LEU A 123 -0.74 22.73 0.27
C LEU A 123 0.69 23.19 -0.04
N LYS A 124 1.06 23.26 -1.32
CA LYS A 124 2.37 23.75 -1.73
C LYS A 124 2.59 25.23 -1.40
N LYS A 125 1.54 26.06 -1.48
CA LYS A 125 1.60 27.48 -1.11
C LYS A 125 1.73 27.65 0.41
N GLU A 126 1.09 26.77 1.16
CA GLU A 126 1.12 26.75 2.63
C GLU A 126 2.39 26.10 3.19
N GLY A 127 3.09 25.31 2.38
CA GLY A 127 4.26 24.54 2.81
C GLY A 127 3.89 23.35 3.69
N ASP A 128 2.69 22.80 3.50
CA ASP A 128 2.13 21.72 4.30
C ASP A 128 1.98 20.41 3.48
N SER A 129 1.60 19.33 4.16
CA SER A 129 1.35 18.02 3.58
C SER A 129 0.05 17.42 4.10
N ILE A 130 -0.46 16.40 3.42
CA ILE A 130 -1.73 15.76 3.77
C ILE A 130 -1.63 14.25 3.63
N GLY A 131 -2.44 13.54 4.42
CA GLY A 131 -2.55 12.10 4.33
C GLY A 131 -3.41 11.62 3.16
N ALA A 132 -3.31 10.33 2.87
CA ALA A 132 -4.00 9.67 1.78
C ALA A 132 -4.40 8.23 2.13
N LYS A 133 -5.46 7.74 1.46
CA LYS A 133 -5.84 6.33 1.44
C LYS A 133 -5.50 5.74 0.08
N VAL A 134 -4.67 4.71 0.07
CA VAL A 134 -4.34 3.93 -1.13
C VAL A 134 -5.00 2.57 -1.04
N THR A 135 -5.61 2.11 -2.13
CA THR A 135 -6.24 0.79 -2.24
C THR A 135 -5.40 -0.11 -3.12
N VAL A 136 -5.23 -1.35 -2.69
CA VAL A 136 -4.62 -2.44 -3.46
C VAL A 136 -5.68 -3.50 -3.70
N MET A 137 -5.79 -3.96 -4.93
CA MET A 137 -6.71 -5.02 -5.33
C MET A 137 -5.95 -6.13 -6.05
N ALA A 138 -6.18 -7.38 -5.64
CA ALA A 138 -5.72 -8.56 -6.35
C ALA A 138 -6.92 -9.32 -6.94
N SER A 139 -6.92 -9.53 -8.25
CA SER A 139 -7.92 -10.31 -8.98
C SER A 139 -7.35 -11.65 -9.45
N GLY A 140 -8.22 -12.61 -9.76
CA GLY A 140 -7.80 -13.96 -10.18
C GLY A 140 -7.19 -14.81 -9.06
N VAL A 141 -7.32 -14.39 -7.80
CA VAL A 141 -6.79 -15.12 -6.65
C VAL A 141 -7.61 -16.41 -6.45
N PRO A 142 -7.00 -17.61 -6.47
CA PRO A 142 -7.74 -18.84 -6.21
C PRO A 142 -8.18 -18.90 -4.76
N ALA A 143 -9.26 -19.64 -4.48
CA ALA A 143 -9.62 -19.95 -3.10
C ALA A 143 -8.57 -20.88 -2.46
N GLY A 144 -8.25 -20.66 -1.19
CA GLY A 144 -7.36 -21.55 -0.43
C GLY A 144 -5.93 -21.05 -0.18
N LEU A 145 -5.58 -19.81 -0.52
CA LEU A 145 -4.30 -19.21 -0.12
C LEU A 145 -4.38 -18.67 1.31
N GLY A 146 -3.32 -18.87 2.09
CA GLY A 146 -3.23 -18.44 3.48
C GLY A 146 -3.30 -19.61 4.46
N GLU A 147 -2.81 -19.39 5.68
CA GLU A 147 -2.73 -20.43 6.70
C GLU A 147 -3.45 -19.98 7.99
N PRO A 148 -4.36 -20.79 8.56
CA PRO A 148 -4.88 -20.53 9.90
C PRO A 148 -3.85 -20.99 10.95
N VAL A 149 -3.69 -20.41 12.14
CA VAL A 149 -4.29 -19.25 12.82
C VAL A 149 -3.28 -18.09 12.91
N PHE A 150 -1.99 -18.38 12.72
CA PHE A 150 -0.86 -17.48 12.97
C PHE A 150 -0.32 -16.81 11.70
N ASP A 151 -0.45 -17.46 10.54
CA ASP A 151 0.03 -16.99 9.24
C ASP A 151 -1.15 -16.72 8.29
N ARG A 152 -2.18 -16.06 8.85
CA ARG A 152 -3.39 -15.72 8.10
C ARG A 152 -3.03 -14.76 6.97
N LEU A 153 -3.67 -14.93 5.82
CA LEU A 153 -3.38 -14.11 4.64
C LEU A 153 -3.61 -12.60 4.88
N ASP A 154 -4.67 -12.25 5.60
CA ASP A 154 -4.98 -10.88 5.99
C ASP A 154 -3.95 -10.31 6.99
N ALA A 155 -3.46 -11.14 7.93
CA ALA A 155 -2.39 -10.75 8.85
C ALA A 155 -1.07 -10.50 8.13
N ASP A 156 -0.70 -11.36 7.17
CA ASP A 156 0.52 -11.20 6.38
C ASP A 156 0.46 -9.96 5.48
N ILE A 157 -0.68 -9.73 4.80
CA ILE A 157 -0.91 -8.53 4.02
C ILE A 157 -0.85 -7.29 4.92
N ALA A 158 -1.49 -7.33 6.09
CA ALA A 158 -1.48 -6.22 7.04
C ALA A 158 -0.07 -5.90 7.52
N HIS A 159 0.73 -6.91 7.86
CA HIS A 159 2.13 -6.75 8.23
C HIS A 159 2.95 -6.14 7.08
N ALA A 160 2.81 -6.68 5.87
CA ALA A 160 3.52 -6.18 4.70
C ALA A 160 3.19 -4.71 4.40
N LEU A 161 1.92 -4.33 4.43
CA LEU A 161 1.46 -2.96 4.18
C LEU A 161 1.83 -2.00 5.32
N MET A 162 1.62 -2.39 6.58
CA MET A 162 1.96 -1.57 7.75
C MET A 162 3.47 -1.34 7.89
N SER A 163 4.29 -2.23 7.35
CA SER A 163 5.76 -2.08 7.35
C SER A 163 6.28 -1.06 6.34
N ILE A 164 5.41 -0.47 5.50
CA ILE A 164 5.76 0.62 4.59
C ILE A 164 5.84 1.92 5.40
N ASN A 165 6.89 2.71 5.20
CA ASN A 165 7.07 3.99 5.89
C ASN A 165 5.85 4.90 5.72
N ALA A 166 5.54 5.68 6.75
CA ALA A 166 4.37 6.55 6.89
C ALA A 166 3.02 5.84 7.06
N VAL A 167 2.86 4.56 6.70
CA VAL A 167 1.58 3.85 6.91
C VAL A 167 1.24 3.77 8.40
N LYS A 168 0.02 4.18 8.74
CA LYS A 168 -0.53 4.20 10.12
C LYS A 168 -1.75 3.32 10.31
N GLY A 169 -2.40 2.90 9.22
CA GLY A 169 -3.59 2.05 9.25
C GLY A 169 -3.62 1.11 8.06
N VAL A 170 -4.09 -0.11 8.27
CA VAL A 170 -4.37 -1.09 7.21
C VAL A 170 -5.76 -1.66 7.43
N GLU A 171 -6.49 -1.83 6.32
CA GLU A 171 -7.85 -2.35 6.28
C GLU A 171 -7.94 -3.46 5.25
N ILE A 172 -8.77 -4.48 5.51
CA ILE A 172 -9.13 -5.52 4.52
C ILE A 172 -10.64 -5.42 4.29
N GLY A 173 -11.06 -5.42 3.02
CA GLY A 173 -12.48 -5.28 2.66
C GLY A 173 -13.09 -4.00 3.22
N GLU A 174 -14.21 -4.12 3.94
CA GLU A 174 -14.87 -3.00 4.64
C GLU A 174 -13.99 -2.31 5.68
N GLY A 175 -12.91 -2.94 6.16
CA GLY A 175 -11.96 -2.26 7.03
C GLY A 175 -12.55 -1.84 8.36
N PHE A 176 -12.51 -0.54 8.70
CA PHE A 176 -13.19 -0.04 9.88
C PHE A 176 -14.70 0.15 9.68
N ASN A 177 -15.23 0.17 8.46
CA ASN A 177 -16.67 0.38 8.21
C ASN A 177 -17.54 -0.74 8.77
N VAL A 178 -16.99 -1.94 8.99
CA VAL A 178 -17.72 -3.08 9.58
C VAL A 178 -18.33 -2.74 10.94
N VAL A 179 -17.75 -1.81 11.70
CA VAL A 179 -18.29 -1.41 13.02
C VAL A 179 -19.67 -0.76 12.93
N ALA A 180 -20.04 -0.24 11.76
CA ALA A 180 -21.35 0.37 11.50
C ALA A 180 -22.37 -0.63 10.91
N LEU A 181 -21.95 -1.85 10.58
CA LEU A 181 -22.79 -2.84 9.90
C LEU A 181 -23.35 -3.89 10.86
N ARG A 182 -24.62 -4.27 10.67
CA ARG A 182 -25.18 -5.47 11.31
C ARG A 182 -24.62 -6.72 10.64
N GLY A 183 -24.59 -7.84 11.35
CA GLY A 183 -24.16 -9.12 10.75
C GLY A 183 -24.99 -9.55 9.52
N SER A 184 -26.25 -9.13 9.42
CA SER A 184 -27.10 -9.34 8.24
C SER A 184 -26.73 -8.47 7.03
N GLN A 185 -25.97 -7.39 7.25
CA GLN A 185 -25.49 -6.47 6.22
C GLN A 185 -24.04 -6.78 5.84
N ASN A 186 -23.22 -7.22 6.79
CA ASN A 186 -21.79 -7.49 6.56
C ASN A 186 -21.49 -8.87 5.98
N ARG A 187 -22.41 -9.83 6.11
CA ARG A 187 -22.18 -11.19 5.61
C ARG A 187 -22.18 -11.21 4.08
N ASP A 188 -21.16 -11.82 3.50
CA ASP A 188 -21.13 -12.08 2.06
C ASP A 188 -21.97 -13.32 1.75
N GLU A 189 -23.22 -13.12 1.31
CA GLU A 189 -24.13 -14.22 0.98
C GLU A 189 -23.63 -14.98 -0.25
N ILE A 190 -23.71 -16.32 -0.21
CA ILE A 190 -23.24 -17.20 -1.27
C ILE A 190 -24.41 -17.94 -1.93
N THR A 191 -24.43 -17.92 -3.26
CA THR A 191 -25.38 -18.67 -4.09
C THR A 191 -24.63 -19.69 -4.94
N ALA A 192 -25.35 -20.47 -5.76
CA ALA A 192 -24.72 -21.37 -6.73
C ALA A 192 -23.86 -20.62 -7.77
N GLN A 193 -24.07 -19.30 -7.94
CA GLN A 193 -23.32 -18.43 -8.84
C GLN A 193 -22.13 -17.74 -8.15
N GLY A 194 -21.95 -17.96 -6.83
CA GLY A 194 -20.88 -17.36 -6.02
C GLY A 194 -21.38 -16.31 -5.04
N PHE A 195 -20.44 -15.58 -4.46
CA PHE A 195 -20.70 -14.52 -3.49
C PHE A 195 -21.45 -13.34 -4.12
N GLN A 196 -22.40 -12.76 -3.39
CA GLN A 196 -23.22 -11.62 -3.84
C GLN A 196 -22.61 -10.25 -3.49
N SER A 197 -21.66 -10.22 -2.56
CA SER A 197 -20.93 -9.04 -2.09
C SER A 197 -19.50 -9.43 -1.69
N ASN A 198 -18.63 -8.46 -1.41
CA ASN A 198 -17.25 -8.70 -1.00
C ASN A 198 -16.83 -7.82 0.18
N HIS A 199 -17.65 -7.77 1.22
CA HIS A 199 -17.38 -7.00 2.43
C HIS A 199 -16.15 -7.53 3.19
N ALA A 200 -15.90 -8.84 3.11
CA ALA A 200 -14.71 -9.47 3.69
C ALA A 200 -13.40 -9.17 2.92
N GLY A 201 -13.46 -8.51 1.76
CA GLY A 201 -12.26 -8.18 0.98
C GLY A 201 -11.51 -9.42 0.50
N GLY A 202 -12.24 -10.47 0.13
CA GLY A 202 -11.71 -11.70 -0.48
C GLY A 202 -10.99 -12.65 0.47
N ILE A 203 -11.03 -12.40 1.79
CA ILE A 203 -10.38 -13.24 2.79
C ILE A 203 -11.40 -13.62 3.86
N LEU A 204 -11.61 -14.93 4.07
CA LEU A 204 -12.51 -15.47 5.07
C LEU A 204 -11.74 -16.44 5.96
N GLY A 205 -11.76 -16.21 7.27
CA GLY A 205 -11.02 -17.05 8.23
C GLY A 205 -9.49 -17.04 8.05
N GLY A 206 -8.94 -16.01 7.39
CA GLY A 206 -7.51 -15.92 7.06
C GLY A 206 -7.11 -16.63 5.76
N ILE A 207 -8.08 -17.09 4.97
CA ILE A 207 -7.87 -17.82 3.71
C ILE A 207 -8.59 -17.08 2.57
N SER A 208 -7.99 -17.02 1.38
CA SER A 208 -8.62 -16.42 0.21
C SER A 208 -9.90 -17.16 -0.19
N SER A 209 -10.97 -16.41 -0.46
CA SER A 209 -12.30 -16.95 -0.84
C SER A 209 -12.47 -17.18 -2.33
N GLY A 210 -11.56 -16.68 -3.16
CA GLY A 210 -11.69 -16.64 -4.62
C GLY A 210 -12.24 -15.31 -5.16
N GLN A 211 -12.75 -14.43 -4.28
CA GLN A 211 -13.13 -13.08 -4.63
C GLN A 211 -11.89 -12.18 -4.75
N HIS A 212 -12.07 -10.94 -5.20
CA HIS A 212 -10.99 -9.96 -5.21
C HIS A 212 -10.49 -9.72 -3.78
N ILE A 213 -9.18 -9.84 -3.57
CA ILE A 213 -8.58 -9.37 -2.33
C ILE A 213 -8.51 -7.86 -2.40
N VAL A 214 -9.10 -7.17 -1.42
CA VAL A 214 -9.10 -5.71 -1.33
C VAL A 214 -8.48 -5.32 0.00
N ALA A 215 -7.41 -4.53 -0.07
CA ALA A 215 -6.73 -3.99 1.08
C ALA A 215 -6.54 -2.49 0.92
N HIS A 216 -6.61 -1.75 2.02
CA HIS A 216 -6.34 -0.33 2.04
C HIS A 216 -5.22 -0.01 3.01
N MET A 217 -4.46 1.05 2.72
CA MET A 217 -3.47 1.62 3.63
C MET A 217 -3.72 3.13 3.78
N ALA A 218 -3.59 3.62 5.01
CA ALA A 218 -3.64 5.04 5.34
C ALA A 218 -2.23 5.52 5.66
N LEU A 219 -1.78 6.58 4.97
CA LEU A 219 -0.46 7.20 5.11
C LEU A 219 -0.56 8.72 5.23
#